data_AF-A0A1G5ESC7-F1
#
_entry.id   AF-A0A1G5ESC7-F1
#
_cell.length_a   1.000
_cell.length_b   1.000
_cell.length_c   1.000
_cell.angle_alpha   90.00
_cell.angle_beta   90.00
_cell.angle_gamma   90.00
#
_symmetry.space_group_name_H-M   'P 1'
#
loop_
_entity.id
_entity.type
_entity.pdbx_description
1 polymer ?
#
loop_
_entity_poly.entity_id
_entity_poly.type
_entity_poly.pdbx_seq_one_letter_code
_entity_poly.pdbx_strand_id
1 'polypeptide(L)'
;MPQYAMVIDLQRCVGCGGCSVACRNENNVPDGIYWSNKITETVGTFPDVRFHYLPTLCNHCENAPCVRGCPTGAMHKLSNGITMHDPDKCIGCKYCEFNCPYGVIYFNWRSPHPSWRDAEPLIEGCTFSPSEVTQKAGGKAIPYYNPDREETLPGIRPKGVVEKCTFCDHRVEKNLLPYCVEACPADARIFGDISDPKSKVSKLLGKFRPFRLREHLGTNPRVFYIRGYNPAHYEASKGGYK
;
A
#
# COMPACT_ATOMS: atom_id res chain seq x y z
N MET A 1 9.14 -22.56 -3.46
CA MET A 1 9.05 -21.30 -2.67
C MET A 1 7.68 -20.70 -2.91
N PRO A 2 7.04 -20.12 -1.88
CA PRO A 2 5.69 -19.59 -2.01
C PRO A 2 5.64 -18.48 -3.05
N GLN A 3 4.52 -18.36 -3.77
CA GLN A 3 4.27 -17.26 -4.71
C GLN A 3 3.17 -16.38 -4.13
N TYR A 4 3.54 -15.25 -3.54
CA TYR A 4 2.58 -14.45 -2.79
C TYR A 4 1.62 -13.67 -3.70
N ALA A 5 0.35 -13.66 -3.29
CA ALA A 5 -0.72 -12.90 -3.91
C ALA A 5 -1.67 -12.33 -2.85
N MET A 6 -2.46 -11.35 -3.27
CA MET A 6 -3.52 -10.76 -2.46
C MET A 6 -4.86 -10.85 -3.17
N VAL A 7 -5.89 -11.31 -2.47
CA VAL A 7 -7.29 -11.23 -2.89
C VAL A 7 -7.97 -10.14 -2.07
N ILE A 8 -8.66 -9.21 -2.73
CA ILE A 8 -9.42 -8.14 -2.12
C ILE A 8 -10.90 -8.36 -2.44
N ASP A 9 -11.67 -8.55 -1.39
CA ASP A 9 -13.10 -8.78 -1.45
C ASP A 9 -13.87 -7.45 -1.36
N LEU A 10 -14.41 -7.01 -2.50
CA LEU A 10 -15.02 -5.69 -2.60
C LEU A 10 -16.38 -5.59 -1.90
N GLN A 11 -17.08 -6.72 -1.72
CA GLN A 11 -18.36 -6.72 -0.99
C GLN A 11 -18.15 -6.59 0.52
N ARG A 12 -17.00 -7.04 1.04
CA ARG A 12 -16.60 -6.82 2.45
C ARG A 12 -15.94 -5.46 2.66
N CYS A 13 -15.30 -4.92 1.63
CA CYS A 13 -14.61 -3.64 1.74
C CYS A 13 -15.61 -2.52 2.01
N VAL A 14 -15.42 -1.80 3.11
CA VAL A 14 -16.24 -0.62 3.47
C VAL A 14 -15.62 0.70 3.00
N GLY A 15 -14.48 0.67 2.30
CA GLY A 15 -13.84 1.88 1.76
C GLY A 15 -13.29 2.85 2.82
N CYS A 16 -12.98 2.39 4.04
CA CYS A 16 -12.56 3.26 5.14
C CYS A 16 -11.12 3.79 5.05
N GLY A 17 -10.27 3.26 4.17
CA GLY A 17 -8.87 3.66 4.07
C GLY A 17 -7.95 3.17 5.20
N GLY A 18 -8.45 2.37 6.16
CA GLY A 18 -7.64 1.83 7.26
C GLY A 18 -6.39 1.06 6.79
N CYS A 19 -6.47 0.36 5.66
CA CYS A 19 -5.33 -0.31 5.04
C CYS A 19 -4.21 0.66 4.62
N SER A 20 -4.55 1.88 4.19
CA SER A 20 -3.60 2.92 3.81
C SER A 20 -2.94 3.56 5.03
N VAL A 21 -3.72 3.84 6.08
CA VAL A 21 -3.21 4.37 7.36
C VAL A 21 -2.26 3.36 8.00
N ALA A 22 -2.66 2.10 8.06
CA ALA A 22 -1.82 1.01 8.55
C ALA A 22 -0.51 0.90 7.75
N CYS A 23 -0.58 0.94 6.42
CA CYS A 23 0.60 0.86 5.57
C CYS A 23 1.58 2.01 5.82
N ARG A 24 1.07 3.23 6.07
CA ARG A 24 1.88 4.40 6.41
C ARG A 24 2.62 4.22 7.74
N ASN A 25 1.91 3.78 8.77
CA ASN A 25 2.48 3.52 10.09
C ASN A 25 3.55 2.41 10.02
N GLU A 26 3.22 1.29 9.38
CA GLU A 26 4.10 0.13 9.29
C GLU A 26 5.39 0.40 8.52
N ASN A 27 5.35 1.25 7.49
CA ASN A 27 6.47 1.42 6.58
C ASN A 27 7.12 2.80 6.66
N ASN A 28 6.78 3.63 7.67
CA ASN A 28 7.30 4.99 7.81
C ASN A 28 7.13 5.86 6.55
N VAL A 29 6.02 5.67 5.82
CA VAL A 29 5.79 6.32 4.51
C VAL A 29 5.59 7.83 4.72
N PRO A 30 6.30 8.71 3.99
CA PRO A 30 6.17 10.16 4.17
C PRO A 30 4.87 10.74 3.60
N ASP A 31 4.58 11.98 3.98
CA ASP A 31 3.49 12.77 3.41
C ASP A 31 3.61 12.89 1.88
N GLY A 32 2.46 12.80 1.20
CA GLY A 32 2.40 12.81 -0.26
C GLY A 32 2.76 11.48 -0.94
N ILE A 33 3.21 10.46 -0.21
CA ILE A 33 3.48 9.12 -0.74
C ILE A 33 2.46 8.11 -0.20
N TYR A 34 1.98 7.22 -1.07
CA TYR A 34 0.89 6.27 -0.75
C TYR A 34 1.14 4.86 -1.31
N TRP A 35 1.83 4.01 -0.53
CA TRP A 35 2.10 2.62 -0.91
C TRP A 35 0.83 1.77 -1.01
N SER A 36 -0.13 2.00 -0.12
CA SER A 36 -1.52 1.55 -0.23
C SER A 36 -2.39 2.79 -0.45
N ASN A 37 -3.22 2.78 -1.48
CA ASN A 37 -4.10 3.88 -1.86
C ASN A 37 -5.47 3.35 -2.32
N LYS A 38 -6.20 4.14 -3.10
CA LYS A 38 -7.52 3.80 -3.62
C LYS A 38 -7.73 4.43 -5.00
N ILE A 39 -8.60 3.83 -5.78
CA ILE A 39 -9.30 4.47 -6.90
C ILE A 39 -10.75 4.60 -6.46
N THR A 40 -11.33 5.78 -6.65
CA THR A 40 -12.74 6.03 -6.36
C THR A 40 -13.43 6.56 -7.61
N GLU A 41 -14.66 6.12 -7.84
CA GLU A 41 -15.46 6.53 -8.98
C GLU A 41 -16.90 6.72 -8.54
N THR A 42 -17.55 7.79 -8.99
CA THR A 42 -18.99 8.00 -8.82
C THR A 42 -19.62 8.02 -10.19
N VAL A 43 -20.58 7.13 -10.43
CA VAL A 43 -21.24 6.96 -11.73
C VAL A 43 -22.75 7.02 -11.57
N GLY A 44 -23.46 7.29 -12.67
CA GLY A 44 -24.91 7.38 -12.70
C GLY A 44 -25.41 8.82 -12.62
N THR A 45 -26.74 8.97 -12.60
CA THR A 45 -27.43 10.26 -12.50
C THR A 45 -28.37 10.18 -11.31
N PHE A 46 -28.53 11.26 -10.55
CA PHE A 46 -29.44 11.29 -9.41
C PHE A 46 -30.88 10.87 -9.80
N PRO A 47 -31.56 10.00 -9.03
CA PRO A 47 -31.13 9.39 -7.75
C PRO A 47 -30.33 8.08 -7.90
N ASP A 48 -30.19 7.54 -9.10
CA ASP A 48 -29.51 6.28 -9.42
C ASP A 48 -27.98 6.43 -9.51
N VAL A 49 -27.36 6.83 -8.40
CA VAL A 49 -25.91 7.02 -8.28
C VAL A 49 -25.25 5.81 -7.63
N ARG A 50 -24.07 5.42 -8.14
CA ARG A 50 -23.23 4.39 -7.56
C ARG A 50 -21.85 4.95 -7.24
N PHE A 51 -21.39 4.70 -6.02
CA PHE A 51 -20.03 4.98 -5.59
C PHE A 51 -19.22 3.69 -5.57
N HIS A 52 -18.02 3.73 -6.13
CA HIS A 52 -17.07 2.63 -6.13
C HIS A 52 -15.81 3.03 -5.36
N TYR A 53 -15.36 2.15 -4.48
CA TYR A 53 -14.07 2.24 -3.81
C TYR A 53 -13.25 0.99 -4.14
N LEU A 54 -12.08 1.19 -4.74
CA LEU A 54 -11.15 0.12 -5.08
C LEU A 54 -9.82 0.35 -4.36
N PRO A 55 -9.49 -0.41 -3.30
CA PRO A 55 -8.20 -0.27 -2.63
C PRO A 55 -7.07 -0.71 -3.56
N THR A 56 -6.01 0.09 -3.71
CA THR A 56 -4.88 -0.18 -4.60
C THR A 56 -3.56 -0.29 -3.83
N LEU A 57 -2.60 -1.02 -4.39
CA LEU A 57 -1.22 -1.12 -3.90
C LEU A 57 -0.33 -1.63 -5.06
N CYS A 58 0.97 -1.90 -4.80
CA CYS A 58 1.80 -2.60 -5.78
C CYS A 58 1.22 -3.98 -6.12
N ASN A 59 1.12 -4.30 -7.42
CA ASN A 59 0.55 -5.57 -7.85
C ASN A 59 1.52 -6.75 -7.78
N HIS A 60 2.79 -6.53 -7.40
CA HIS A 60 3.87 -7.54 -7.40
C HIS A 60 3.87 -8.42 -8.67
N CYS A 61 3.63 -7.77 -9.81
CA CYS A 61 3.47 -8.35 -11.13
C CYS A 61 4.50 -9.45 -11.42
N GLU A 62 4.05 -10.56 -12.02
CA GLU A 62 4.97 -11.59 -12.53
C GLU A 62 5.83 -11.02 -13.66
N ASN A 63 5.20 -10.40 -14.66
CA ASN A 63 5.89 -9.71 -15.75
C ASN A 63 6.06 -8.22 -15.43
N ALA A 64 6.82 -7.89 -14.38
CA ALA A 64 6.96 -6.53 -13.86
C ALA A 64 7.77 -5.60 -14.81
N PRO A 65 7.16 -4.60 -15.47
CA PRO A 65 7.88 -3.67 -16.34
C PRO A 65 8.87 -2.78 -15.56
N CYS A 66 8.55 -2.49 -14.30
CA CYS A 66 9.43 -1.71 -13.42
C CYS A 66 10.75 -2.43 -13.08
N VAL A 67 10.77 -3.77 -13.10
CA VAL A 67 11.99 -4.59 -12.97
C VAL A 67 12.73 -4.61 -14.30
N ARG A 68 12.05 -4.97 -15.39
CA ARG A 68 12.66 -5.06 -16.74
C ARG A 68 13.30 -3.76 -17.20
N GLY A 69 12.70 -2.62 -16.86
CA GLY A 69 13.19 -1.30 -17.25
C GLY A 69 14.18 -0.66 -16.28
N CYS A 70 14.61 -1.35 -15.21
CA CYS A 70 15.56 -0.79 -14.25
C CYS A 70 17.01 -1.01 -14.72
N PRO A 71 17.77 0.06 -15.03
CA PRO A 71 19.11 -0.08 -15.61
C PRO A 71 20.18 -0.58 -14.62
N THR A 72 19.93 -0.46 -13.31
CA THR A 72 20.91 -0.80 -12.26
C THR A 72 20.59 -2.10 -11.52
N GLY A 73 19.46 -2.75 -11.84
CA GLY A 73 18.96 -3.88 -11.07
C GLY A 73 18.44 -3.52 -9.67
N ALA A 74 18.29 -2.23 -9.34
CA ALA A 74 17.69 -1.80 -8.08
C ALA A 74 16.29 -2.40 -7.88
N MET A 75 15.44 -2.34 -8.91
CA MET A 75 14.17 -3.07 -8.92
C MET A 75 14.41 -4.52 -9.33
N HIS A 76 13.99 -5.46 -8.48
CA HIS A 76 14.24 -6.89 -8.70
C HIS A 76 13.08 -7.74 -8.18
N LYS A 77 13.06 -9.03 -8.56
CA LYS A 77 12.12 -10.02 -8.02
C LYS A 77 12.83 -10.86 -6.97
N LEU A 78 12.19 -11.03 -5.82
CA LEU A 78 12.52 -12.11 -4.91
C LEU A 78 11.99 -13.43 -5.48
N SER A 79 12.58 -14.52 -5.02
CA SER A 79 12.20 -15.88 -5.40
C SER A 79 10.76 -16.25 -5.02
N ASN A 80 10.19 -15.56 -4.02
CA ASN A 80 8.81 -15.71 -3.58
C ASN A 80 7.80 -14.85 -4.38
N GLY A 81 8.25 -14.22 -5.46
CA GLY A 81 7.42 -13.41 -6.34
C GLY A 81 7.21 -11.97 -5.87
N ILE A 82 7.75 -11.54 -4.73
CA ILE A 82 7.70 -10.13 -4.31
C ILE A 82 8.64 -9.30 -5.19
N THR A 83 8.13 -8.27 -5.87
CA THR A 83 8.98 -7.24 -6.47
C THR A 83 9.54 -6.33 -5.38
N MET A 84 10.86 -6.20 -5.28
CA MET A 84 11.58 -5.38 -4.31
C MET A 84 12.37 -4.25 -4.98
N HIS A 85 12.92 -3.36 -4.15
CA HIS A 85 13.72 -2.21 -4.56
C HIS A 85 14.92 -2.10 -3.62
N ASP A 86 16.13 -2.03 -4.17
CA ASP A 86 17.37 -1.78 -3.44
C ASP A 86 17.76 -0.30 -3.58
N PRO A 87 17.65 0.51 -2.50
CA PRO A 87 17.97 1.93 -2.55
C PRO A 87 19.43 2.24 -2.85
N ASP A 88 20.37 1.36 -2.49
CA ASP A 88 21.81 1.61 -2.68
C ASP A 88 22.22 1.50 -4.15
N LYS A 89 21.47 0.70 -4.92
CA LYS A 89 21.62 0.60 -6.39
C LYS A 89 20.77 1.63 -7.14
N CYS A 90 19.92 2.38 -6.45
CA CYS A 90 18.95 3.26 -7.09
C CYS A 90 19.59 4.60 -7.47
N ILE A 91 19.73 4.84 -8.77
CA ILE A 91 20.26 6.10 -9.33
C ILE A 91 19.18 7.18 -9.54
N GLY A 92 17.96 6.95 -9.06
CA GLY A 92 16.89 7.95 -9.14
C GLY A 92 16.39 8.29 -10.55
N CYS A 93 16.62 7.43 -11.55
CA CYS A 93 16.26 7.70 -12.95
C CYS A 93 14.74 7.68 -13.24
N LYS A 94 13.91 7.17 -12.31
CA LYS A 94 12.44 7.11 -12.42
C LYS A 94 11.87 6.29 -13.58
N TYR A 95 12.67 5.55 -14.34
CA TYR A 95 12.16 4.64 -15.38
C TYR A 95 11.17 3.61 -14.84
N CYS A 96 11.38 3.12 -13.62
CA CYS A 96 10.45 2.19 -12.98
C CYS A 96 9.07 2.81 -12.71
N GLU A 97 9.02 4.10 -12.35
CA GLU A 97 7.79 4.87 -12.18
C GLU A 97 7.07 5.03 -13.52
N PHE A 98 7.79 5.48 -14.56
CA PHE A 98 7.26 5.62 -15.92
C PHE A 98 6.70 4.31 -16.48
N ASN A 99 7.44 3.21 -16.31
CA ASN A 99 7.06 1.89 -16.83
C ASN A 99 5.96 1.21 -16.02
N CYS A 100 5.64 1.68 -14.81
CA CYS A 100 4.61 1.06 -13.98
C CYS A 100 3.22 1.51 -14.42
N PRO A 101 2.37 0.64 -14.99
CA PRO A 101 1.08 1.07 -15.48
C PRO A 101 0.06 1.31 -14.36
N TYR A 102 0.46 1.24 -13.08
CA TYR A 102 -0.44 1.36 -11.94
C TYR A 102 -0.24 2.66 -11.16
N GLY A 103 0.83 3.42 -11.40
CA GLY A 103 1.11 4.65 -10.66
C GLY A 103 1.34 4.43 -9.15
N VAL A 104 1.97 3.31 -8.79
CA VAL A 104 2.16 2.86 -7.38
C VAL A 104 3.62 2.92 -6.93
N ILE A 105 4.46 3.65 -7.66
CA ILE A 105 5.86 3.91 -7.37
C ILE A 105 6.01 5.41 -7.22
N TYR A 106 6.70 5.85 -6.18
CA TYR A 106 6.82 7.25 -5.82
C TYR A 106 8.29 7.62 -5.69
N PHE A 107 8.66 8.82 -6.11
CA PHE A 107 10.02 9.33 -6.00
C PHE A 107 10.18 10.27 -4.80
N ASN A 108 11.24 10.08 -4.02
CA ASN A 108 11.59 10.95 -2.90
C ASN A 108 12.29 12.23 -3.38
N TRP A 109 11.49 13.24 -3.76
CA TRP A 109 12.00 14.55 -4.21
C TRP A 109 12.75 15.33 -3.13
N ARG A 110 12.39 15.12 -1.87
CA ARG A 110 12.99 15.77 -0.70
C ARG A 110 13.39 14.69 0.29
N SER A 111 14.25 15.04 1.26
CA SER A 111 14.51 14.16 2.39
C SER A 111 13.19 13.92 3.14
N PRO A 112 12.74 12.66 3.29
CA PRO A 112 11.43 12.36 3.86
C PRO A 112 11.20 13.01 5.23
N HIS A 113 9.91 13.23 5.54
CA HIS A 113 9.42 13.81 6.79
C HIS A 113 10.00 15.20 7.12
N PRO A 114 10.00 16.17 6.18
CA PRO A 114 10.59 17.48 6.43
C PRO A 114 9.83 18.28 7.52
N SER A 115 8.52 18.11 7.63
CA SER A 115 7.67 18.78 8.63
C SER A 115 8.06 18.44 10.07
N TRP A 116 8.60 17.25 10.32
CA TRP A 116 9.04 16.81 11.64
C TRP A 116 10.42 17.36 12.04
N ARG A 117 11.09 18.10 11.15
CA ARG A 117 12.33 18.83 11.46
C ARG A 117 12.09 20.28 11.88
N ASP A 118 10.85 20.71 11.91
CA ASP A 118 10.48 22.07 12.30
C ASP A 118 10.70 22.28 13.81
N ALA A 119 11.35 23.39 14.16
CA ALA A 119 11.66 23.79 15.53
C ALA A 119 10.68 24.83 16.08
N GLU A 120 9.74 25.30 15.27
CA GLU A 120 8.76 26.32 15.69
C GLU A 120 7.60 25.66 16.47
N PRO A 121 7.40 26.02 17.75
CA PRO A 121 6.20 25.65 18.48
C PRO A 121 5.01 26.55 18.08
N LEU A 122 3.78 26.05 18.25
CA LEU A 122 2.58 26.85 18.01
C LEU A 122 2.43 28.00 19.02
N ILE A 123 2.79 27.76 20.28
CA ILE A 123 2.83 28.73 21.37
C ILE A 123 4.18 28.58 22.09
N GLU A 124 5.04 29.59 21.97
CA GLU A 124 6.36 29.62 22.58
C GLU A 124 6.26 29.39 24.10
N GLY A 125 7.08 28.47 24.63
CA GLY A 125 7.08 28.11 26.04
C GLY A 125 5.90 27.25 26.53
N CYS A 126 4.93 26.91 25.67
CA CYS A 126 3.75 26.12 26.06
C CYS A 126 3.61 24.81 25.28
N THR A 127 3.64 24.86 23.94
CA THR A 127 3.51 23.67 23.09
C THR A 127 4.87 23.18 22.61
N PHE A 128 5.04 21.88 22.38
CA PHE A 128 6.23 21.38 21.68
C PHE A 128 6.16 21.63 20.18
N SER A 129 7.31 21.90 19.57
CA SER A 129 7.53 21.85 18.13
C SER A 129 7.60 20.40 17.61
N PRO A 130 7.42 20.16 16.31
CA PRO A 130 7.55 18.83 15.71
C PRO A 130 8.91 18.15 15.99
N SER A 131 10.02 18.89 15.93
CA SER A 131 11.35 18.36 16.22
C SER A 131 11.53 17.98 17.69
N GLU A 132 10.99 18.77 18.63
CA GLU A 132 10.99 18.42 20.05
C GLU A 132 10.16 17.16 20.33
N VAL A 133 9.00 17.01 19.69
CA VAL A 133 8.18 15.79 19.82
C VAL A 133 8.95 14.57 19.31
N THR A 134 9.62 14.70 18.16
CA THR A 134 10.43 13.62 17.58
C THR A 134 11.57 13.21 18.51
N GLN A 135 12.30 14.19 19.06
CA GLN A 135 13.39 13.95 20.01
C GLN A 135 12.90 13.28 21.30
N LYS A 136 11.83 13.81 21.90
CA LYS A 136 11.26 13.28 23.15
C LYS A 136 10.70 11.87 23.01
N ALA A 137 10.16 11.54 21.84
CA ALA A 137 9.69 10.18 21.54
C ALA A 137 10.84 9.18 21.28
N GLY A 138 12.09 9.64 21.19
CA GLY A 138 13.22 8.80 20.76
C GLY A 138 13.11 8.37 19.28
N GLY A 139 12.33 9.11 18.49
CA GLY A 139 12.16 8.86 17.07
C GLY A 139 13.39 9.26 16.26
N LYS A 140 13.53 8.71 15.04
CA LYS A 140 14.58 9.13 14.10
C LYS A 140 14.17 10.41 13.35
N ALA A 141 13.38 10.25 12.29
CA ALA A 141 12.86 11.38 11.50
C ALA A 141 11.41 11.74 11.83
N ILE A 142 10.74 10.89 12.63
CA ILE A 142 9.33 10.98 13.00
C ILE A 142 9.16 10.38 14.41
N PRO A 143 8.19 10.84 15.21
CA PRO A 143 7.97 10.32 16.56
C PRO A 143 7.34 8.92 16.57
N TYR A 144 6.59 8.55 15.53
CA TYR A 144 5.95 7.23 15.36
C TYR A 144 6.79 6.28 14.51
N TYR A 145 8.12 6.33 14.67
CA TYR A 145 9.05 5.56 13.87
C TYR A 145 8.90 4.04 14.11
N ASN A 146 8.64 3.27 13.06
CA ASN A 146 8.67 1.81 13.12
C ASN A 146 10.08 1.26 12.80
N PRO A 147 10.81 0.71 13.78
CA PRO A 147 12.14 0.13 13.56
C PRO A 147 12.11 -1.18 12.77
N ASP A 148 11.02 -1.96 12.82
CA ASP A 148 10.92 -3.26 12.13
C ASP A 148 11.11 -3.12 10.62
N ARG A 149 10.82 -1.93 10.07
CA ARG A 149 11.03 -1.65 8.65
C ARG A 149 12.50 -1.77 8.24
N GLU A 150 13.45 -1.46 9.14
CA GLU A 150 14.90 -1.48 8.90
C GLU A 150 15.49 -2.87 8.66
N GLU A 151 14.75 -3.92 8.96
CA GLU A 151 15.25 -5.29 8.85
C GLU A 151 15.58 -5.68 7.41
N THR A 152 14.85 -5.12 6.44
CA THR A 152 15.03 -5.47 5.02
C THR A 152 15.10 -4.26 4.09
N LEU A 153 14.77 -3.06 4.56
CA LEU A 153 14.86 -1.80 3.80
C LEU A 153 15.17 -0.63 4.73
N PRO A 154 15.79 0.46 4.27
CA PRO A 154 15.95 1.67 5.07
C PRO A 154 14.62 2.12 5.71
N GLY A 155 14.62 2.29 7.02
CA GLY A 155 13.45 2.67 7.78
C GLY A 155 12.91 4.03 7.33
N ILE A 156 13.82 4.98 7.06
CA ILE A 156 13.56 6.21 6.31
C ILE A 156 14.32 6.11 4.98
N ARG A 157 13.61 6.19 3.86
CA ARG A 157 14.24 6.12 2.54
C ARG A 157 15.05 7.40 2.25
N PRO A 158 16.19 7.31 1.56
CA PRO A 158 16.96 8.49 1.20
C PRO A 158 16.22 9.38 0.19
N LYS A 159 16.62 10.65 0.11
CA LYS A 159 16.23 11.53 -1.00
C LYS A 159 16.82 10.97 -2.30
N GLY A 160 16.09 11.12 -3.40
CA GLY A 160 16.61 10.77 -4.73
C GLY A 160 16.39 9.32 -5.15
N VAL A 161 15.71 8.51 -4.33
CA VAL A 161 15.34 7.13 -4.68
C VAL A 161 13.82 6.98 -4.79
N VAL A 162 13.39 5.96 -5.52
CA VAL A 162 11.97 5.58 -5.56
C VAL A 162 11.61 4.68 -4.38
N GLU A 163 10.33 4.60 -4.07
CA GLU A 163 9.78 3.64 -3.13
C GLU A 163 8.36 3.20 -3.51
N LYS A 164 7.95 2.03 -3.02
CA LYS A 164 6.65 1.42 -3.30
C LYS A 164 6.35 0.33 -2.27
N CYS A 165 5.10 -0.14 -2.25
CA CYS A 165 4.70 -1.30 -1.47
C CYS A 165 5.62 -2.52 -1.72
N THR A 166 5.95 -3.21 -0.64
CA THR A 166 6.85 -4.37 -0.60
C THR A 166 6.15 -5.65 -0.16
N PHE A 167 4.81 -5.63 -0.14
CA PHE A 167 4.00 -6.66 0.53
C PHE A 167 4.36 -6.89 2.01
N CYS A 168 4.97 -5.90 2.68
CA CYS A 168 5.46 -6.04 4.05
C CYS A 168 6.38 -7.27 4.18
N ASP A 169 7.31 -7.42 3.24
CA ASP A 169 8.33 -8.46 3.20
C ASP A 169 8.96 -8.76 4.58
N HIS A 170 9.32 -7.75 5.36
CA HIS A 170 9.86 -7.87 6.72
C HIS A 170 8.92 -8.59 7.70
N ARG A 171 7.61 -8.46 7.53
CA ARG A 171 6.59 -9.22 8.29
C ARG A 171 6.43 -10.63 7.74
N VAL A 172 6.37 -10.75 6.41
CA VAL A 172 6.13 -12.02 5.72
C VAL A 172 7.27 -13.01 5.97
N GLU A 173 8.52 -12.55 6.05
CA GLU A 173 9.69 -13.36 6.42
C GLU A 173 9.57 -13.98 7.82
N LYS A 174 8.79 -13.35 8.71
CA LYS A 174 8.49 -13.82 10.07
C LYS A 174 7.19 -14.61 10.15
N ASN A 175 6.60 -15.00 9.02
CA ASN A 175 5.27 -15.64 8.93
C ASN A 175 4.13 -14.77 9.49
N LEU A 176 4.30 -13.46 9.55
CA LEU A 176 3.25 -12.51 9.89
C LEU A 176 2.52 -12.04 8.63
N LEU A 177 1.28 -11.58 8.79
CA LEU A 177 0.52 -11.04 7.67
C LEU A 177 0.97 -9.60 7.36
N PRO A 178 0.83 -9.12 6.11
CA PRO A 178 1.02 -7.71 5.82
C PRO A 178 0.09 -6.86 6.68
N TYR A 179 0.58 -5.77 7.26
CA TYR A 179 -0.20 -5.03 8.26
C TYR A 179 -1.53 -4.46 7.73
N CYS A 180 -1.58 -4.14 6.43
CA CYS A 180 -2.84 -3.73 5.78
C CYS A 180 -3.91 -4.84 5.71
N VAL A 181 -3.54 -6.12 5.87
CA VAL A 181 -4.45 -7.26 6.00
C VAL A 181 -5.02 -7.29 7.42
N GLU A 182 -4.15 -7.25 8.44
CA GLU A 182 -4.55 -7.27 9.86
C GLU A 182 -5.41 -6.06 10.24
N ALA A 183 -5.10 -4.89 9.68
CA ALA A 183 -5.85 -3.66 9.97
C ALA A 183 -7.24 -3.59 9.31
N CYS A 184 -7.62 -4.58 8.49
CA CYS A 184 -8.91 -4.55 7.80
C CYS A 184 -10.04 -5.03 8.73
N PRO A 185 -11.00 -4.17 9.12
CA PRO A 185 -12.03 -4.55 10.10
C PRO A 185 -13.03 -5.60 9.59
N ALA A 186 -13.04 -5.85 8.28
CA ALA A 186 -13.99 -6.75 7.63
C ALA A 186 -13.32 -7.98 6.99
N ASP A 187 -12.02 -8.21 7.25
CA ASP A 187 -11.23 -9.27 6.59
C ASP A 187 -11.41 -9.27 5.06
N ALA A 188 -11.45 -8.08 4.47
CA ALA A 188 -11.64 -7.91 3.03
C ALA A 188 -10.34 -8.19 2.25
N ARG A 189 -9.18 -8.20 2.91
CA ARG A 189 -7.88 -8.44 2.27
C ARG A 189 -7.38 -9.80 2.73
N ILE A 190 -7.04 -10.66 1.79
CA ILE A 190 -6.55 -12.01 2.05
C ILE A 190 -5.21 -12.15 1.36
N PHE A 191 -4.17 -12.47 2.12
CA PHE A 191 -2.81 -12.66 1.62
C PHE A 191 -2.39 -14.12 1.77
N GLY A 192 -1.61 -14.63 0.82
CA GLY A 192 -1.11 -16.00 0.89
C GLY A 192 -0.45 -16.48 -0.39
N ASP A 193 -0.02 -17.74 -0.36
CA ASP A 193 0.63 -18.41 -1.47
C ASP A 193 -0.40 -18.88 -2.51
N ILE A 194 -0.31 -18.35 -3.73
CA ILE A 194 -1.18 -18.75 -4.85
C ILE A 194 -0.77 -20.08 -5.49
N SER A 195 0.46 -20.56 -5.22
CA SER A 195 0.93 -21.85 -5.72
C SER A 195 0.45 -23.02 -4.87
N ASP A 196 0.05 -22.76 -3.61
CA ASP A 196 -0.60 -23.77 -2.76
C ASP A 196 -2.11 -23.83 -3.03
N PRO A 197 -2.65 -24.93 -3.59
CA PRO A 197 -4.09 -25.08 -3.83
C PRO A 197 -4.93 -25.11 -2.54
N LYS A 198 -4.32 -25.39 -1.39
CA LYS A 198 -5.00 -25.40 -0.09
C LYS A 198 -5.10 -24.01 0.55
N SER A 199 -4.36 -23.03 0.04
CA SER A 199 -4.35 -21.68 0.58
C SER A 199 -5.71 -21.00 0.44
N LYS A 200 -6.00 -20.05 1.34
CA LYS A 200 -7.25 -19.28 1.30
C LYS A 200 -7.35 -18.46 0.01
N VAL A 201 -6.22 -17.95 -0.50
CA VAL A 201 -6.13 -17.23 -1.78
C VAL A 201 -6.57 -18.14 -2.92
N SER A 202 -5.96 -19.32 -3.08
CA SER A 202 -6.27 -20.25 -4.18
C SER A 202 -7.73 -20.72 -4.13
N LYS A 203 -8.26 -21.01 -2.94
CA LYS A 203 -9.67 -21.38 -2.76
C LYS A 203 -10.62 -20.26 -3.17
N LEU A 204 -10.33 -19.00 -2.82
CA LEU A 204 -11.17 -17.87 -3.21
C LEU A 204 -11.13 -17.62 -4.72
N LEU A 205 -9.96 -17.74 -5.34
CA LEU A 205 -9.79 -17.59 -6.79
C LEU A 205 -10.46 -18.72 -7.59
N GLY A 206 -10.55 -19.93 -7.04
CA GLY A 206 -11.33 -21.02 -7.63
C GLY A 206 -12.85 -20.88 -7.42
N LYS A 207 -13.27 -20.17 -6.38
CA LYS A 207 -14.69 -20.01 -6.02
C LYS A 207 -15.37 -18.83 -6.71
N PHE A 208 -14.67 -17.71 -6.86
CA PHE A 208 -15.22 -16.48 -7.43
C PHE A 208 -14.56 -16.19 -8.78
N ARG A 209 -15.23 -15.41 -9.65
CA ARG A 209 -14.60 -14.85 -10.85
C ARG A 209 -13.83 -13.59 -10.45
N PRO A 210 -12.48 -13.62 -10.38
CA PRO A 210 -11.72 -12.42 -10.05
C PRO A 210 -11.57 -11.53 -11.28
N PHE A 211 -11.25 -10.26 -11.05
CA PHE A 211 -10.61 -9.42 -12.06
C PHE A 211 -9.28 -8.88 -11.53
N ARG A 212 -8.40 -8.48 -12.45
CA ARG A 212 -7.14 -7.80 -12.13
C ARG A 212 -7.13 -6.42 -12.78
N LEU A 213 -6.53 -5.46 -12.09
CA LEU A 213 -6.37 -4.12 -12.66
C LEU A 213 -5.50 -4.17 -13.92
N ARG A 214 -5.97 -3.52 -15.00
CA ARG A 214 -5.27 -3.38 -16.29
C ARG A 214 -4.70 -4.70 -16.84
N GLU A 215 -5.48 -5.78 -16.71
CA GLU A 215 -5.07 -7.13 -17.10
C GLU A 215 -4.61 -7.25 -18.56
N HIS A 216 -5.22 -6.47 -19.47
CA HIS A 216 -4.88 -6.41 -20.89
C HIS A 216 -3.43 -5.99 -21.19
N LEU A 217 -2.72 -5.40 -20.22
CA LEU A 217 -1.32 -4.98 -20.39
C LEU A 217 -0.31 -6.13 -20.20
N GLY A 218 -0.77 -7.36 -19.87
CA GLY A 218 0.09 -8.54 -19.82
C GLY A 218 1.13 -8.55 -18.68
N THR A 219 1.01 -7.64 -17.70
CA THR A 219 1.94 -7.63 -16.56
C THR A 219 1.70 -8.77 -15.57
N ASN A 220 0.59 -9.51 -15.71
CA ASN A 220 0.15 -10.56 -14.78
C ASN A 220 0.16 -10.11 -13.29
N PRO A 221 -0.72 -9.18 -12.90
CA PRO A 221 -0.87 -8.74 -11.50
C PRO A 221 -1.13 -9.90 -10.54
N ARG A 222 -0.59 -9.82 -9.32
CA ARG A 222 -0.83 -10.75 -8.20
C ARG A 222 -1.78 -10.18 -7.15
N VAL A 223 -2.48 -9.08 -7.46
CA VAL A 223 -3.61 -8.58 -6.68
C VAL A 223 -4.88 -8.82 -7.48
N PHE A 224 -5.82 -9.53 -6.87
CA PHE A 224 -7.07 -9.97 -7.46
C PHE A 224 -8.23 -9.34 -6.70
N TYR A 225 -9.26 -8.92 -7.41
CA TYR A 225 -10.48 -8.38 -6.82
C TYR A 225 -11.62 -9.35 -7.07
N ILE A 226 -12.40 -9.65 -6.03
CA ILE A 226 -13.57 -10.52 -6.11
C ILE A 226 -14.81 -9.78 -5.62
N ARG A 227 -15.96 -10.17 -6.18
CA ARG A 227 -17.28 -9.58 -5.90
C ARG A 227 -17.33 -8.08 -6.24
N GLY A 228 -18.50 -7.45 -6.05
CA GLY A 228 -18.70 -6.03 -6.33
C GLY A 228 -18.67 -5.18 -5.05
N TYR A 229 -18.17 -3.95 -5.16
CA TYR A 229 -18.33 -2.97 -4.08
C TYR A 229 -19.80 -2.58 -3.98
N ASN A 230 -20.39 -2.75 -2.81
CA ASN A 230 -21.78 -2.40 -2.53
C ASN A 230 -21.79 -1.34 -1.43
N PRO A 231 -21.96 -0.04 -1.77
CA PRO A 231 -22.27 0.95 -0.75
C PRO A 231 -23.65 0.57 -0.21
N ALA A 232 -23.71 0.02 0.99
CA ALA A 232 -24.95 -0.54 1.54
C ALA A 232 -26.14 0.40 1.31
N HIS A 233 -27.20 -0.12 0.66
CA HIS A 233 -28.47 0.57 0.53
C HIS A 233 -29.18 0.50 1.88
N TYR A 234 -29.00 1.54 2.69
CA TYR A 234 -29.80 1.71 3.89
C TYR A 234 -31.10 2.42 3.49
N GLU A 235 -32.25 1.86 3.84
CA GLU A 235 -33.48 2.63 3.86
C GLU A 235 -33.28 3.83 4.79
N ALA A 236 -33.81 5.00 4.41
CA ALA A 236 -33.74 6.18 5.25
C ALA A 236 -34.33 5.84 6.63
N SER A 237 -33.49 5.82 7.67
CA SER A 237 -34.01 5.71 9.04
C SER A 237 -34.85 6.96 9.32
N LYS A 238 -35.96 6.81 10.04
CA LYS A 238 -36.89 7.91 10.40
C LYS A 238 -36.26 8.96 11.34
N GLY A 239 -34.94 9.08 11.38
CA GLY A 239 -34.16 9.90 12.32
C GLY A 239 -33.91 11.34 11.89
N GLY A 240 -34.70 11.88 10.95
CA GLY A 240 -34.80 13.32 10.72
C GLY A 240 -35.96 13.87 11.52
N TYR A 241 -35.69 14.80 12.44
CA TYR A 241 -36.73 15.52 13.18
C TYR A 241 -37.77 16.09 12.21
N LYS A 242 -39.05 15.81 12.49
CA LYS A 242 -40.18 16.57 11.93
C LYS A 242 -40.15 18.00 12.46
#